data_AF-A0A174Q8E6-F1
#
_entry.id   AF-A0A174Q8E6-F1
#
_cell.length_a   1.000
_cell.length_b   1.000
_cell.length_c   1.000
_cell.angle_alpha   90.00
_cell.angle_beta   90.00
_cell.angle_gamma   90.00
#
_symmetry.space_group_name_H-M   'P 1'
#
loop_
_entity.id
_entity.type
_entity.pdbx_description
1 polymer ?
#
loop_
_entity_poly.entity_id
_entity_poly.type
_entity_poly.pdbx_seq_one_letter_code
_entity_poly.pdbx_strand_id
1 'polypeptide(L)'
;MKGLIRKEWYSLWSQYRIHMLAMLGLGVLLPIIKNTDFFPDESFWIYCAVITIFYILMHSVEYEKKSNWDMYRATFPINGREIVVSKYIFGFGIVIIASILVFAGSMICQKMIVGRINIYFIGRVVKAIWINGTLDMIFVFPILCRYGYDEGRVSAAMIVCFLGMLYPYRLQQLLLNLPFPTIVFLILLFIIWCFSGVLSCKLYEKRNDQ
;
A
#
# COMPACT_ATOMS: atom_id res chain seq x y z
N MET A 1 -21.51 2.68 -5.24
CA MET A 1 -20.06 2.47 -5.51
C MET A 1 -19.29 3.58 -6.26
N LYS A 2 -19.60 3.96 -7.52
CA LYS A 2 -18.76 4.89 -8.32
C LYS A 2 -18.44 6.23 -7.63
N GLY A 3 -19.41 6.80 -6.91
CA GLY A 3 -19.23 8.04 -6.15
C GLY A 3 -18.23 7.92 -4.99
N LEU A 4 -18.17 6.77 -4.31
CA LEU A 4 -17.23 6.52 -3.22
C LEU A 4 -15.78 6.48 -3.73
N ILE A 5 -15.54 5.78 -4.84
CA ILE A 5 -14.22 5.73 -5.46
C ILE A 5 -13.77 7.13 -5.90
N ARG A 6 -14.69 7.91 -6.48
CA ARG A 6 -14.41 9.29 -6.90
C ARG A 6 -14.07 10.20 -5.70
N LYS A 7 -14.76 10.03 -4.56
CA LYS A 7 -14.44 10.71 -3.30
C LYS A 7 -13.00 10.43 -2.86
N GLU A 8 -12.61 9.16 -2.79
CA GLU A 8 -11.26 8.76 -2.39
C GLU A 8 -10.20 9.30 -3.36
N TRP A 9 -10.48 9.27 -4.67
CA TRP A 9 -9.56 9.79 -5.69
C TRP A 9 -9.37 11.31 -5.62
N TYR A 10 -10.46 12.06 -5.36
CA TYR A 10 -10.33 13.50 -5.15
C TYR A 10 -9.58 13.83 -3.86
N SER A 11 -9.77 13.03 -2.81
CA SER A 11 -8.96 13.12 -1.61
C SER A 11 -7.48 12.94 -1.95
N LEU A 12 -7.14 11.86 -2.68
CA LEU A 12 -5.80 11.58 -3.23
C LEU A 12 -5.21 12.79 -3.95
N TRP A 13 -5.97 13.35 -4.89
CA TRP A 13 -5.51 14.47 -5.70
C TRP A 13 -5.41 15.79 -4.92
N SER A 14 -6.18 16.02 -3.86
CA SER A 14 -6.12 17.28 -3.11
C SER A 14 -5.06 17.26 -2.01
N GLN A 15 -4.94 16.15 -1.27
CA GLN A 15 -4.15 16.09 -0.04
C GLN A 15 -2.87 15.25 -0.21
N TYR A 16 -2.86 14.29 -1.14
CA TYR A 16 -1.77 13.30 -1.23
C TYR A 16 -0.80 13.55 -2.38
N ARG A 17 -0.91 14.69 -3.10
CA ARG A 17 0.05 15.05 -4.17
C ARG A 17 1.50 15.00 -3.68
N ILE A 18 1.75 15.47 -2.45
CA ILE A 18 3.08 15.48 -1.84
C ILE A 18 3.58 14.05 -1.60
N HIS A 19 2.71 13.14 -1.16
CA HIS A 19 3.06 11.72 -0.95
C HIS A 19 3.34 11.01 -2.28
N MET A 20 2.60 11.33 -3.35
CA MET A 20 2.85 10.82 -4.69
C MET A 20 4.17 11.33 -5.27
N LEU A 21 4.49 12.61 -5.05
CA LEU A 21 5.79 13.18 -5.38
C LEU A 21 6.93 12.55 -4.57
N ALA A 22 6.70 12.25 -3.29
CA ALA A 22 7.65 11.54 -2.45
C ALA A 22 7.93 10.12 -2.99
N MET A 23 6.92 9.40 -3.47
CA MET A 23 7.10 8.10 -4.13
C MET A 23 7.93 8.20 -5.43
N LEU A 24 7.69 9.24 -6.23
CA LEU A 24 8.50 9.50 -7.42
C LEU A 24 9.95 9.83 -7.01
N GLY A 25 10.14 10.67 -6.00
CA GLY A 25 11.45 11.00 -5.43
C GLY A 25 12.19 9.77 -4.91
N LEU A 26 11.51 8.88 -4.17
CA LEU A 26 12.06 7.59 -3.73
C LEU A 26 12.57 6.77 -4.93
N GLY A 27 11.77 6.68 -6.01
CA GLY A 27 12.14 5.96 -7.22
C GLY A 27 13.36 6.53 -7.96
N VAL A 28 13.59 7.85 -7.88
CA VAL A 28 14.73 8.55 -8.47
C VAL A 28 15.97 8.50 -7.59
N LEU A 29 15.85 8.57 -6.27
CA LEU A 29 16.99 8.56 -5.35
C LEU A 29 17.63 7.17 -5.22
N LEU A 30 16.79 6.12 -5.28
CA LEU A 30 17.19 4.71 -5.16
C LEU A 30 18.39 4.31 -6.04
N PRO A 31 18.41 4.59 -7.37
CA PRO A 31 19.52 4.18 -8.22
C PRO A 31 20.77 5.06 -8.09
N ILE A 32 20.65 6.30 -7.62
CA ILE A 32 21.79 7.21 -7.39
C ILE A 32 22.61 6.70 -6.20
N ILE A 33 21.90 6.36 -5.12
CA ILE A 33 22.49 6.07 -3.81
C ILE A 33 23.04 4.65 -3.73
N LYS A 34 22.58 3.73 -4.59
CA LYS A 34 23.16 2.38 -4.68
C LYS A 34 24.69 2.37 -4.88
N ASN A 35 25.25 3.43 -5.47
CA ASN A 35 26.69 3.55 -5.72
C ASN A 35 27.45 4.26 -4.59
N THR A 36 26.80 4.62 -3.48
CA THR A 36 27.44 5.28 -2.34
C THR A 36 27.32 4.42 -1.08
N ASP A 37 28.44 4.19 -0.39
CA ASP A 37 28.54 3.39 0.84
C ASP A 37 27.85 4.04 2.07
N PHE A 38 27.14 5.16 1.87
CA PHE A 38 26.69 6.07 2.93
C PHE A 38 25.26 5.83 3.43
N PHE A 39 24.44 5.06 2.72
CA PHE A 39 23.02 4.87 3.06
C PHE A 39 22.65 3.39 3.26
N PRO A 40 21.66 3.09 4.12
CA PRO A 40 21.22 1.72 4.34
C PRO A 40 20.70 1.10 3.03
N ASP A 41 20.89 -0.22 2.92
CA ASP A 41 20.58 -1.09 1.78
C ASP A 41 19.26 -0.79 1.04
N GLU A 42 19.12 -1.34 -0.18
CA GLU A 42 17.90 -1.34 -1.03
C GLU A 42 16.59 -1.53 -0.21
N SER A 43 16.66 -2.32 0.87
CA SER A 43 15.59 -2.62 1.84
C SER A 43 15.00 -1.38 2.55
N PHE A 44 15.81 -0.39 2.92
CA PHE A 44 15.34 0.79 3.64
C PHE A 44 14.40 1.64 2.78
N TRP A 45 14.74 1.81 1.51
CA TRP A 45 13.93 2.58 0.57
C TRP A 45 12.62 1.88 0.22
N ILE A 46 12.65 0.55 0.10
CA ILE A 46 11.42 -0.26 -0.02
C ILE A 46 10.55 -0.03 1.21
N TYR A 47 11.13 -0.05 2.41
CA TYR A 47 10.41 0.21 3.65
C TYR A 47 9.78 1.62 3.70
N CYS A 48 10.49 2.66 3.24
CA CYS A 48 9.92 4.01 3.11
C CYS A 48 8.72 4.06 2.15
N ALA A 49 8.80 3.34 1.01
CA ALA A 49 7.68 3.27 0.06
C ALA A 49 6.45 2.58 0.69
N VAL A 50 6.68 1.49 1.43
CA VAL A 50 5.64 0.72 2.15
C VAL A 50 4.97 1.60 3.23
N ILE A 51 5.75 2.29 4.07
CA ILE A 51 5.21 3.24 5.06
C ILE A 51 4.38 4.33 4.37
N THR A 52 4.82 4.83 3.22
CA THR A 52 4.09 5.87 2.50
C THR A 52 2.74 5.34 2.00
N ILE A 53 2.69 4.12 1.47
CA ILE A 53 1.43 3.46 1.07
C ILE A 53 0.53 3.32 2.30
N PHE A 54 1.05 2.76 3.40
CA PHE A 54 0.30 2.62 4.65
C PHE A 54 -0.26 3.95 5.16
N TYR A 55 0.53 5.02 5.14
CA TYR A 55 0.10 6.34 5.58
C TYR A 55 -1.06 6.88 4.74
N ILE A 56 -1.01 6.70 3.41
CA ILE A 56 -2.11 7.09 2.53
C ILE A 56 -3.39 6.30 2.88
N LEU A 57 -3.28 5.00 3.15
CA LEU A 57 -4.42 4.15 3.52
C LEU A 57 -5.01 4.55 4.89
N MET A 58 -4.17 4.82 5.88
CA MET A 58 -4.58 5.28 7.22
C MET A 58 -5.33 6.61 7.16
N HIS A 59 -4.78 7.55 6.40
CA HIS A 59 -5.34 8.89 6.30
C HIS A 59 -6.68 8.91 5.53
N SER A 60 -6.95 7.94 4.65
CA SER A 60 -8.29 7.75 4.06
C SER A 60 -9.34 7.45 5.14
N VAL A 61 -8.99 6.66 6.16
CA VAL A 61 -9.88 6.35 7.28
C VAL A 61 -9.96 7.52 8.27
N GLU A 62 -8.85 8.20 8.54
CA GLU A 62 -8.82 9.42 9.35
C GLU A 62 -9.72 10.52 8.77
N TYR A 63 -9.68 10.69 7.44
CA TYR A 63 -10.45 11.72 6.76
C TYR A 63 -11.95 11.49 6.90
N GLU A 64 -12.41 10.24 6.87
CA GLU A 64 -13.83 9.91 7.11
C GLU A 64 -14.26 10.31 8.52
N LYS A 65 -13.41 10.06 9.52
CA LYS A 65 -13.66 10.52 10.89
C LYS A 65 -13.72 12.06 10.95
N LYS A 66 -12.71 12.75 10.42
CA LYS A 66 -12.60 14.22 10.49
C LYS A 66 -13.75 14.94 9.78
N SER A 67 -14.28 14.34 8.71
CA SER A 67 -15.41 14.88 7.94
C SER A 67 -16.78 14.48 8.49
N ASN A 68 -16.86 13.74 9.60
CA ASN A 68 -18.10 13.17 10.12
C ASN A 68 -18.87 12.39 9.05
N TRP A 69 -18.15 11.62 8.23
CA TRP A 69 -18.70 10.90 7.09
C TRP A 69 -19.85 9.96 7.48
N ASP A 70 -19.86 9.44 8.71
CA ASP A 70 -20.92 8.57 9.21
C ASP A 70 -22.30 9.24 9.21
N MET A 71 -22.37 10.55 9.50
CA MET A 71 -23.62 11.32 9.44
C MET A 71 -24.13 11.44 8.00
N TYR A 72 -23.22 11.69 7.04
CA TYR A 72 -23.58 11.76 5.62
C TYR A 72 -24.00 10.39 5.11
N ARG A 73 -23.27 9.33 5.48
CA ARG A 73 -23.58 7.94 5.10
C ARG A 73 -25.00 7.54 5.50
N ALA A 74 -25.47 7.95 6.68
CA ALA A 74 -26.82 7.62 7.18
C ALA A 74 -27.95 8.11 6.26
N THR A 75 -27.69 9.13 5.42
CA THR A 75 -28.67 9.68 4.48
C THR A 75 -28.66 9.01 3.11
N PHE A 76 -27.65 8.19 2.81
CA PHE A 76 -27.53 7.49 1.54
C PHE A 76 -27.89 6.01 1.66
N PRO A 77 -28.53 5.39 0.66
CA PRO A 77 -28.77 3.95 0.62
C PRO A 77 -27.50 3.18 0.25
N ILE A 78 -26.44 3.32 1.08
CA ILE A 78 -25.12 2.71 0.85
C ILE A 78 -24.86 1.63 1.89
N ASN A 79 -24.63 0.41 1.42
CA ASN A 79 -24.26 -0.71 2.27
C ASN A 79 -22.83 -0.58 2.79
N GLY A 80 -22.58 -1.06 4.02
CA GLY A 80 -21.22 -1.07 4.60
C GLY A 80 -20.21 -1.84 3.75
N ARG A 81 -20.65 -2.92 3.08
CA ARG A 81 -19.84 -3.67 2.11
C ARG A 81 -19.30 -2.81 0.98
N GLU A 82 -20.12 -1.90 0.43
CA GLU A 82 -19.68 -1.04 -0.67
C GLU A 82 -18.56 -0.09 -0.24
N ILE A 83 -18.56 0.33 1.02
CA ILE A 83 -17.54 1.21 1.59
C ILE A 83 -16.22 0.43 1.73
N VAL A 84 -16.27 -0.76 2.33
CA VAL A 84 -15.09 -1.62 2.48
C VAL A 84 -14.50 -1.95 1.11
N VAL A 85 -15.33 -2.39 0.15
CA VAL A 85 -14.87 -2.69 -1.21
C VAL A 85 -14.27 -1.46 -1.89
N SER A 86 -14.88 -0.28 -1.72
CA SER A 86 -14.31 0.97 -2.25
C SER A 86 -12.92 1.26 -1.71
N LYS A 87 -12.65 0.99 -0.42
CA LYS A 87 -11.33 1.18 0.20
C LYS A 87 -10.30 0.19 -0.32
N TYR A 88 -10.69 -1.07 -0.52
CA TYR A 88 -9.80 -2.09 -1.11
C TYR A 88 -9.45 -1.75 -2.57
N ILE A 89 -10.42 -1.31 -3.38
CA ILE A 89 -10.17 -0.85 -4.76
C ILE A 89 -9.26 0.37 -4.77
N PHE A 90 -9.52 1.34 -3.89
CA PHE A 90 -8.70 2.54 -3.78
C PHE A 90 -7.26 2.21 -3.38
N GLY A 91 -7.09 1.37 -2.35
CA GLY A 91 -5.77 0.89 -1.95
C GLY A 91 -5.05 0.21 -3.10
N PHE A 92 -5.68 -0.75 -3.76
CA PHE A 92 -5.07 -1.47 -4.89
C PHE A 92 -4.65 -0.49 -6.00
N GLY A 93 -5.46 0.53 -6.27
CA GLY A 93 -5.10 1.64 -7.15
C GLY A 93 -3.83 2.38 -6.71
N ILE A 94 -3.68 2.69 -5.42
CA ILE A 94 -2.46 3.32 -4.88
C ILE A 94 -1.23 2.45 -5.13
N VAL A 95 -1.31 1.13 -4.89
CA VAL A 95 -0.18 0.22 -5.14
C VAL A 95 0.21 0.18 -6.61
N ILE A 96 -0.76 0.18 -7.52
CA ILE A 96 -0.51 0.27 -8.97
C ILE A 96 0.23 1.57 -9.30
N ILE A 97 -0.27 2.71 -8.83
CA ILE A 97 0.33 4.00 -9.17
C ILE A 97 1.72 4.12 -8.55
N ALA A 98 1.90 3.71 -7.29
CA ALA A 98 3.20 3.66 -6.62
C ALA A 98 4.21 2.84 -7.42
N SER A 99 3.79 1.66 -7.89
CA SER A 99 4.63 0.77 -8.71
C SER A 99 5.03 1.42 -10.04
N ILE A 100 4.09 2.09 -10.72
CA ILE A 100 4.36 2.82 -11.97
C ILE A 100 5.32 3.99 -11.72
N LEU A 101 5.10 4.77 -10.66
CA LEU A 101 5.93 5.92 -10.32
C LEU A 101 7.36 5.52 -9.98
N VAL A 102 7.53 4.46 -9.18
CA VAL A 102 8.87 3.94 -8.85
C VAL A 102 9.53 3.34 -10.08
N PHE A 103 8.81 2.60 -10.91
CA PHE A 103 9.33 2.09 -12.18
C PHE A 103 9.83 3.22 -13.09
N ALA A 104 8.99 4.24 -13.31
CA ALA A 104 9.33 5.39 -14.15
C ALA A 104 10.50 6.20 -13.58
N GLY A 105 10.47 6.51 -12.28
CA GLY A 105 11.54 7.24 -11.60
C GLY A 105 12.88 6.51 -11.67
N SER A 106 12.88 5.19 -11.43
CA SER A 106 14.10 4.39 -11.52
C SER A 106 14.62 4.26 -12.95
N MET A 107 13.75 4.12 -13.95
CA MET A 107 14.14 4.10 -15.37
C MET A 107 14.79 5.41 -15.81
N ILE A 108 14.17 6.55 -15.48
CA ILE A 108 14.69 7.88 -15.84
C ILE A 108 16.04 8.11 -15.17
N CYS A 109 16.13 7.84 -13.87
CA CYS A 109 17.37 8.01 -13.12
C CYS A 109 18.51 7.13 -13.65
N GLN A 110 18.25 5.84 -13.90
CA GLN A 110 19.29 4.92 -14.39
C GLN A 110 19.78 5.31 -15.78
N LYS A 111 18.87 5.78 -16.65
CA LYS A 111 19.22 6.22 -18.00
C LYS A 111 20.01 7.54 -18.00
N MET A 112 19.59 8.53 -17.20
CA MET A 112 20.17 9.87 -17.23
C MET A 112 21.41 10.05 -16.34
N ILE A 113 21.44 9.41 -15.16
CA ILE A 113 22.47 9.65 -14.14
C ILE A 113 23.50 8.52 -14.13
N VAL A 114 23.03 7.27 -14.06
CA VAL A 114 23.91 6.09 -13.95
C VAL A 114 24.46 5.65 -15.32
N GLY A 115 23.78 6.03 -16.41
CA GLY A 115 24.15 5.67 -17.79
C GLY A 115 24.00 4.18 -18.12
N ARG A 116 23.47 3.36 -17.20
CA ARG A 116 23.23 1.93 -17.38
C ARG A 116 21.87 1.54 -16.79
N ILE A 117 21.08 0.83 -17.58
CA ILE A 117 19.78 0.31 -17.14
C ILE A 117 19.96 -1.10 -16.59
N ASN A 118 19.66 -1.29 -15.31
CA ASN A 118 19.60 -2.60 -14.68
C ASN A 118 18.14 -2.98 -14.44
N ILE A 119 17.56 -3.68 -15.43
CA ILE A 119 16.15 -4.07 -15.40
C ILE A 119 15.83 -5.07 -14.28
N TYR A 120 16.79 -5.91 -13.89
CA TYR A 120 16.64 -6.85 -12.79
C TYR A 120 16.50 -6.14 -11.45
N PHE A 121 17.25 -5.04 -11.24
CA PHE A 121 17.10 -4.22 -10.05
C PHE A 121 15.72 -3.57 -9.99
N ILE A 122 15.28 -2.93 -11.08
CA ILE A 122 13.97 -2.27 -11.14
C ILE A 122 12.85 -3.29 -10.91
N GLY A 123 12.92 -4.45 -11.56
CA GLY A 123 11.94 -5.52 -11.39
C GLY A 123 11.87 -6.05 -9.96
N ARG A 124 13.01 -6.16 -9.24
CA ARG A 124 13.02 -6.55 -7.83
C ARG A 124 12.36 -5.51 -6.92
N VAL A 125 12.66 -4.23 -7.11
CA VAL A 125 12.08 -3.14 -6.30
C VAL A 125 10.58 -3.03 -6.52
N VAL A 126 10.13 -3.03 -7.78
CA VAL A 126 8.69 -2.96 -8.11
C VAL A 126 7.94 -4.18 -7.56
N LYS A 127 8.50 -5.38 -7.70
CA LYS A 127 7.92 -6.60 -7.13
C LYS A 127 7.81 -6.51 -5.60
N ALA A 128 8.85 -5.99 -4.94
CA ALA A 128 8.85 -5.81 -3.49
C ALA A 128 7.74 -4.84 -3.03
N ILE A 129 7.59 -3.70 -3.69
CA ILE A 129 6.54 -2.72 -3.37
C ILE A 129 5.15 -3.33 -3.58
N TRP A 130 4.96 -4.09 -4.66
CA TRP A 130 3.68 -4.74 -4.93
C TRP A 130 3.29 -5.74 -3.85
N ILE A 131 4.21 -6.62 -3.46
CA ILE A 131 3.97 -7.65 -2.43
C ILE A 131 3.71 -6.98 -1.08
N ASN A 132 4.55 -6.03 -0.66
CA ASN A 132 4.38 -5.41 0.65
C ASN A 132 3.13 -4.52 0.71
N GLY A 133 2.89 -3.70 -0.32
CA GLY A 133 1.70 -2.84 -0.35
C GLY A 133 0.39 -3.63 -0.36
N THR A 134 0.38 -4.85 -0.93
CA THR A 134 -0.79 -5.74 -0.86
C THR A 134 -0.90 -6.46 0.48
N LEU A 135 0.22 -6.84 1.11
CA LEU A 135 0.23 -7.37 2.48
C LEU A 135 -0.28 -6.34 3.50
N ASP A 136 0.12 -5.07 3.37
CA ASP A 136 -0.40 -3.99 4.21
C ASP A 136 -1.92 -3.96 4.14
N MET A 137 -2.51 -4.03 2.94
CA MET A 137 -3.97 -4.08 2.81
C MET A 137 -4.61 -5.32 3.42
N ILE A 138 -3.96 -6.47 3.30
CA ILE A 138 -4.46 -7.74 3.85
C ILE A 138 -4.61 -7.64 5.36
N PHE A 139 -3.68 -6.99 6.06
CA PHE A 139 -3.66 -6.94 7.53
C PHE A 139 -4.24 -5.66 8.13
N VAL A 140 -3.95 -4.50 7.53
CA VAL A 140 -4.35 -3.19 8.06
C VAL A 140 -5.85 -2.97 7.93
N PHE A 141 -6.44 -3.28 6.77
CA PHE A 141 -7.85 -2.98 6.54
C PHE A 141 -8.81 -3.77 7.44
N PRO A 142 -8.64 -5.07 7.71
CA PRO A 142 -9.49 -5.79 8.66
C PRO A 142 -9.49 -5.17 10.06
N ILE A 143 -8.32 -4.68 10.50
CA ILE A 143 -8.14 -4.06 11.81
C ILE A 143 -8.85 -2.71 11.86
N LEU A 144 -8.66 -1.87 10.84
CA LEU A 144 -9.36 -0.59 10.73
C LEU A 144 -10.87 -0.76 10.59
N CYS A 145 -11.34 -1.81 9.92
CA CYS A 145 -12.77 -2.12 9.84
C CYS A 145 -13.35 -2.54 11.20
N ARG A 146 -12.58 -3.26 12.01
CA ARG A 146 -13.01 -3.76 13.33
C ARG A 146 -12.97 -2.69 14.42
N TYR A 147 -11.88 -1.92 14.50
CA TYR A 147 -11.60 -1.00 15.60
C TYR A 147 -11.76 0.48 15.22
N GLY A 148 -11.90 0.80 13.94
CA GLY A 148 -11.90 2.19 13.47
C GLY A 148 -10.52 2.84 13.53
N TYR A 149 -10.49 4.16 13.36
CA TYR A 149 -9.23 4.91 13.26
C TYR A 149 -8.48 5.00 14.60
N ASP A 150 -9.15 5.42 15.69
CA ASP A 150 -8.47 5.75 16.94
C ASP A 150 -7.83 4.53 17.60
N GLU A 151 -8.60 3.45 17.74
CA GLU A 151 -8.15 2.21 18.37
C GLU A 151 -7.36 1.32 17.40
N GLY A 152 -7.68 1.38 16.10
CA GLY A 152 -7.04 0.58 15.07
C GLY A 152 -5.69 1.12 14.58
N ARG A 153 -5.40 2.42 14.74
CA ARG A 153 -4.16 3.02 14.21
C ARG A 153 -2.89 2.43 14.82
N VAL A 154 -2.86 2.29 16.15
CA VAL A 154 -1.66 1.80 16.85
C VAL A 154 -1.40 0.33 16.51
N SER A 155 -2.45 -0.49 16.50
CA SER A 155 -2.36 -1.90 16.13
C SER A 155 -1.97 -2.09 14.66
N ALA A 156 -2.55 -1.30 13.75
CA ALA A 156 -2.18 -1.30 12.34
C ALA A 156 -0.72 -0.88 12.13
N ALA A 157 -0.25 0.18 12.78
CA ALA A 157 1.13 0.64 12.69
C ALA A 157 2.12 -0.39 13.23
N MET A 158 1.81 -1.04 14.36
CA MET A 158 2.65 -2.11 14.92
C MET A 158 2.82 -3.28 13.95
N ILE A 159 1.76 -3.67 13.25
CA ILE A 159 1.81 -4.75 12.27
C ILE A 159 2.62 -4.35 11.04
N VAL A 160 2.47 -3.13 10.53
CA VAL A 160 3.27 -2.66 9.39
C VAL A 160 4.75 -2.56 9.77
N CYS A 161 5.07 -2.07 10.97
CA CYS A 161 6.44 -2.07 11.47
C CYS A 161 6.99 -3.51 11.59
N PHE A 162 6.18 -4.45 12.08
CA PHE A 162 6.59 -5.85 12.18
C PHE A 162 6.78 -6.51 10.81
N LEU A 163 5.87 -6.27 9.86
CA LEU A 163 5.99 -6.74 8.47
C LEU A 163 7.23 -6.15 7.78
N GLY A 164 7.52 -4.87 8.01
CA GLY A 164 8.72 -4.22 7.50
C GLY A 164 10.01 -4.71 8.15
N MET A 165 9.99 -5.01 9.45
CA MET A 165 11.12 -5.64 10.16
C MET A 165 11.32 -7.11 9.78
N LEU A 166 10.26 -7.82 9.36
CA LEU A 166 10.34 -9.17 8.80
C LEU A 166 10.82 -9.17 7.34
N TYR A 167 11.02 -8.00 6.74
CA TYR A 167 11.52 -7.82 5.39
C TYR A 167 13.04 -7.60 5.28
N PRO A 168 13.98 -8.07 6.14
CA PRO A 168 15.35 -8.14 5.68
C PRO A 168 15.43 -9.09 4.47
N TYR A 169 16.42 -8.79 3.63
CA TYR A 169 16.93 -9.53 2.48
C TYR A 169 16.67 -11.05 2.45
N ARG A 170 16.66 -11.74 3.60
CA ARG A 170 16.37 -13.18 3.72
C ARG A 170 14.96 -13.60 3.28
N LEU A 171 13.91 -12.83 3.54
CA LEU A 171 12.54 -13.20 3.14
C LEU A 171 12.32 -12.94 1.64
N GLN A 172 12.97 -11.91 1.09
CA GLN A 172 13.03 -11.65 -0.35
C GLN A 172 13.83 -12.71 -1.11
N GLN A 173 14.96 -13.18 -0.56
CA GLN A 173 15.70 -14.32 -1.10
C GLN A 173 14.88 -15.61 -1.02
N LEU A 174 14.15 -15.85 0.08
CA LEU A 174 13.26 -17.00 0.22
C LEU A 174 12.13 -16.95 -0.83
N LEU A 175 11.48 -15.79 -1.00
CA LEU A 175 10.40 -15.60 -1.98
C LEU A 175 10.88 -15.66 -3.44
N LEU A 176 12.13 -15.26 -3.73
CA LEU A 176 12.75 -15.36 -5.05
C LEU A 176 13.27 -16.78 -5.37
N ASN A 177 13.64 -17.55 -4.35
CA ASN A 177 14.18 -18.92 -4.48
C ASN A 177 13.15 -20.02 -4.24
N LEU A 178 11.88 -19.68 -3.98
CA LEU A 178 10.81 -20.68 -3.90
C LEU A 178 10.73 -21.45 -5.23
N PRO A 179 10.59 -22.80 -5.19
CA PRO A 179 10.51 -23.62 -6.41
C PRO A 179 9.22 -23.41 -7.21
N PHE A 180 8.30 -22.59 -6.70
CA PHE A 180 7.05 -22.26 -7.37
C PHE A 180 7.21 -21.04 -8.28
N PRO A 181 6.58 -21.03 -9.47
CA PRO A 181 6.58 -19.85 -10.33
C PRO A 181 6.05 -18.64 -9.55
N THR A 182 6.74 -17.50 -9.60
CA THR A 182 6.31 -16.23 -8.96
C THR A 182 4.85 -15.86 -9.25
N ILE A 183 4.29 -16.35 -10.36
CA ILE A 183 2.87 -16.26 -10.72
C ILE A 183 1.97 -16.96 -9.68
N VAL A 184 2.31 -18.16 -9.22
CA VAL A 184 1.54 -18.91 -8.23
C VAL A 184 1.48 -18.16 -6.90
N PHE A 185 2.59 -17.55 -6.48
CA PHE A 185 2.63 -16.73 -5.28
C PHE A 185 1.73 -15.49 -5.40
N LEU A 186 1.75 -14.80 -6.55
CA LEU A 186 0.87 -13.65 -6.79
C LEU A 186 -0.62 -14.05 -6.81
N ILE A 187 -0.95 -15.21 -7.38
CA ILE A 187 -2.32 -15.77 -7.35
C ILE A 187 -2.74 -16.05 -5.91
N LEU A 188 -1.88 -16.71 -5.12
CA LEU A 188 -2.16 -16.99 -3.71
C LEU A 188 -2.38 -15.69 -2.92
N LEU A 189 -1.53 -14.69 -3.13
CA LEU A 189 -1.63 -13.40 -2.47
C LEU A 189 -2.93 -12.69 -2.85
N PHE A 190 -3.33 -12.74 -4.12
CA PHE A 190 -4.61 -12.22 -4.59
C PHE A 190 -5.81 -12.94 -3.95
N ILE A 191 -5.75 -14.26 -3.81
CA ILE A 191 -6.79 -15.05 -3.11
C ILE A 191 -6.89 -14.61 -1.65
N ILE A 192 -5.77 -14.50 -0.94
CA ILE A 192 -5.72 -14.03 0.46
C ILE A 192 -6.28 -12.60 0.57
N TRP A 193 -5.96 -11.74 -0.39
CA TRP A 193 -6.49 -10.38 -0.46
C TRP A 193 -8.01 -10.36 -0.61
N CYS A 194 -8.58 -11.21 -1.48
CA CYS A 194 -10.03 -11.36 -1.60
C CYS A 194 -10.66 -11.87 -0.29
N PHE A 195 -10.07 -12.87 0.36
CA PHE A 195 -10.55 -13.37 1.66
C PHE A 195 -10.50 -12.29 2.74
N SER A 196 -9.42 -11.50 2.78
CA SER A 196 -9.29 -10.35 3.67
C SER A 196 -10.41 -9.33 3.44
N GLY A 197 -10.76 -9.03 2.19
CA GLY A 197 -11.89 -8.15 1.86
C GLY A 197 -13.23 -8.65 2.39
N VAL A 198 -13.51 -9.96 2.25
CA VAL A 198 -14.73 -10.58 2.81
C VAL A 198 -14.74 -10.53 4.34
N LEU A 199 -13.59 -10.81 4.98
CA LEU A 199 -13.45 -10.73 6.43
C LEU A 199 -13.69 -9.29 6.92
N SER A 200 -13.09 -8.30 6.26
CA SER A 200 -13.26 -6.87 6.57
C SER A 200 -14.72 -6.43 6.47
N CYS A 201 -15.48 -6.93 5.49
CA CYS A 201 -16.91 -6.65 5.39
C CYS A 201 -17.68 -7.15 6.62
N LYS A 202 -17.42 -8.39 7.05
CA LYS A 202 -18.07 -8.96 8.24
C LYS A 202 -17.69 -8.21 9.52
N LEU A 203 -16.42 -7.82 9.66
CA LEU A 203 -15.95 -7.07 10.82
C LEU A 203 -16.56 -5.67 10.87
N TYR A 204 -16.71 -5.02 9.71
CA TYR A 204 -17.31 -3.69 9.59
C TYR A 204 -18.81 -3.69 9.88
N GLU A 205 -19.55 -4.72 9.45
CA GLU A 205 -20.96 -4.90 9.79
C GLU A 205 -21.13 -5.05 11.30
N LYS A 206 -20.39 -5.99 11.91
CA LYS A 206 -20.44 -6.24 13.36
C LYS A 206 -20.16 -5.00 14.21
N ARG A 207 -19.32 -4.07 13.74
CA ARG A 207 -19.02 -2.82 14.44
C ARG A 207 -20.17 -1.81 14.38
N ASN A 208 -20.88 -1.73 13.25
CA ASN A 208 -21.97 -0.76 13.08
C ASN A 208 -23.26 -1.21 13.78
N ASP A 209 -23.38 -2.52 14.09
CA ASP A 209 -24.51 -3.08 14.83
C ASP A 209 -24.37 -2.91 16.37
N GLN A 210 -23.22 -2.40 16.86
CA GLN A 210 -22.93 -2.11 18.27
C GLN A 210 -23.15 -0.64 18.59
#